data_AF-A0A7X6ZYQ4-F1
#
_entry.id   AF-A0A7X6ZYQ4-F1
#
_cell.length_a   1.000
_cell.length_b   1.000
_cell.length_c   1.000
_cell.angle_alpha   90.00
_cell.angle_beta   90.00
_cell.angle_gamma   90.00
#
_symmetry.space_group_name_H-M   'P 1'
#
loop_
_entity.id
_entity.type
_entity.pdbx_description
1 polymer ?
#
loop_
_entity_poly.entity_id
_entity_poly.type
_entity_poly.pdbx_seq_one_letter_code
_entity_poly.pdbx_strand_id
1 'polypeptide(L)' 'MKIFFIDFMKQRKTALLISLILIVASLGLIVTKGLNLGIDFTGGNVVQVEFAEAVPVGDVREILSSVG' A
#
# COMPACT_ATOMS: atom_id res chain seq x y z
N MET A 1 12.69 -1.48 -42.76
CA MET A 1 12.30 -1.32 -41.33
C MET A 1 10.78 -1.49 -41.24
N LYS A 2 10.26 -2.55 -40.61
CA LYS A 2 8.81 -2.74 -40.44
C LYS A 2 8.38 -1.94 -39.21
N ILE A 3 7.52 -0.94 -39.42
CA ILE A 3 6.96 -0.12 -38.33
C ILE A 3 5.67 -0.81 -37.89
N PHE A 4 5.66 -1.33 -36.66
CA PHE A 4 4.46 -1.89 -36.06
C PHE A 4 3.55 -0.74 -35.60
N PHE A 5 2.42 -0.55 -36.27
CA PHE A 5 1.39 0.39 -35.83
C PHE A 5 0.34 -0.36 -35.00
N ILE A 6 0.26 -0.02 -33.72
CA ILE A 6 -0.78 -0.51 -32.80
C ILE A 6 -1.79 0.62 -32.59
N ASP A 7 -3.05 0.34 -32.89
CA ASP A 7 -4.14 1.31 -32.68
C ASP A 7 -4.68 1.21 -31.25
N PHE A 8 -4.03 1.93 -30.34
CA PHE A 8 -4.45 2.07 -28.95
C PHE A 8 -5.79 2.81 -28.82
N MET A 9 -6.10 3.69 -29.77
CA MET A 9 -7.30 4.53 -29.71
C MET A 9 -8.58 3.73 -29.89
N LYS A 10 -8.51 2.59 -30.59
CA LYS A 10 -9.61 1.63 -30.71
C LYS A 10 -10.10 1.08 -29.35
N GLN A 11 -9.19 0.89 -28.39
CA GLN A 11 -9.52 0.26 -27.10
C GLN A 11 -9.76 1.26 -25.95
N ARG A 12 -9.75 2.57 -26.24
CA ARG A 12 -9.81 3.62 -25.22
C ARG A 12 -11.02 3.49 -24.28
N LYS A 13 -12.19 3.11 -24.81
CA LYS A 13 -13.42 3.02 -24.02
C LYS A 13 -13.33 1.88 -22.99
N THR A 14 -12.82 0.73 -23.41
CA THR A 14 -12.59 -0.43 -22.54
C THR A 14 -11.57 -0.10 -21.45
N ALA A 15 -10.46 0.53 -21.83
CA ALA A 15 -9.42 0.94 -20.87
C ALA A 15 -9.99 1.92 -19.83
N LEU A 16 -10.73 2.94 -20.27
CA LEU A 16 -11.37 3.92 -19.37
C LEU A 16 -12.38 3.28 -18.42
N LEU A 17 -13.17 2.32 -18.89
CA LEU A 17 -14.13 1.60 -18.04
C LEU A 17 -13.40 0.79 -16.95
N ILE A 18 -12.34 0.06 -17.33
CA ILE A 18 -11.53 -0.70 -16.37
C ILE A 18 -10.88 0.25 -15.36
N SER A 19 -10.31 1.37 -15.81
CA SER A 19 -9.74 2.38 -14.91
C SER A 19 -10.78 2.92 -13.93
N LEU A 20 -11.99 3.23 -14.40
CA LEU A 20 -13.06 3.73 -13.55
C LEU A 20 -13.45 2.70 -12.48
N ILE A 21 -13.58 1.43 -12.85
CA ILE A 21 -13.88 0.35 -11.90
C ILE A 21 -12.78 0.24 -10.84
N LEU A 22 -11.50 0.28 -11.25
CA LEU A 22 -10.37 0.20 -10.32
C LEU A 22 -10.32 1.39 -9.36
N ILE A 23 -10.65 2.60 -9.85
CA ILE A 23 -10.74 3.80 -9.01
C ILE A 23 -11.84 3.62 -7.96
N VAL A 24 -13.04 3.20 -8.37
CA VAL A 24 -14.16 2.98 -7.44
C VAL A 24 -13.82 1.88 -6.43
N ALA A 25 -13.20 0.79 -6.87
CA ALA A 25 -12.75 -0.28 -5.99
C ALA A 25 -11.71 0.20 -4.96
N SER A 26 -10.74 1.02 -5.40
CA SER A 26 -9.74 1.63 -4.52
C SER A 26 -10.39 2.53 -3.46
N LEU A 27 -11.30 3.41 -3.87
CA LEU A 27 -12.06 4.24 -2.93
C LEU A 27 -12.89 3.39 -1.96
N GLY A 28 -13.53 2.33 -2.44
CA GLY A 28 -14.26 1.37 -1.62
C GLY A 28 -13.37 0.69 -0.59
N LEU A 29 -12.13 0.30 -0.96
CA LEU A 29 -11.16 -0.27 -0.03
C LEU A 29 -10.71 0.75 1.03
N ILE A 30 -10.49 2.01 0.66
CA ILE A 30 -10.15 3.07 1.62
C ILE A 30 -11.25 3.23 2.67
N VAL A 31 -12.53 3.22 2.26
CA VAL A 31 -13.65 3.38 3.19
C VAL A 31 -13.88 2.13 4.06
N THR A 32 -13.69 0.92 3.50
CA THR A 32 -14.01 -0.33 4.21
C THR A 32 -12.86 -0.90 5.05
N LYS A 33 -11.62 -0.79 4.58
CA LYS A 33 -10.41 -1.24 5.30
C LYS A 33 -9.70 -0.12 6.05
N GLY A 34 -10.00 1.13 5.74
CA GLY A 34 -9.26 2.28 6.25
C GLY A 34 -7.89 2.43 5.60
N LEU A 35 -7.13 3.39 6.12
CA LEU A 35 -5.75 3.66 5.74
C LEU A 35 -4.83 3.23 6.89
N ASN A 36 -3.63 2.74 6.56
CA ASN A 36 -2.57 2.57 7.55
C ASN A 36 -1.94 3.93 7.85
N LEU A 37 -2.62 4.71 8.69
CA LEU A 37 -2.23 6.07 9.03
C LEU A 37 -0.95 6.07 9.87
N GLY A 38 0.00 6.92 9.50
CA GLY A 38 1.24 7.11 10.26
C GLY A 38 1.04 7.91 11.55
N ILE A 39 2.12 8.02 12.33
CA ILE A 39 2.13 8.72 13.63
C ILE A 39 1.65 10.19 13.53
N ASP A 40 1.89 10.85 12.40
CA ASP A 40 1.46 12.23 12.15
C ASP A 40 -0.06 12.40 12.18
N PHE A 41 -0.82 11.32 11.99
CA PHE A 41 -2.29 11.34 11.93
C PHE A 41 -2.96 10.62 13.10
N THR A 42 -2.31 9.62 13.70
CA THR A 42 -2.88 8.84 14.82
C THR A 42 -2.36 9.27 16.18
N GLY A 43 -1.25 10.01 16.23
CA GLY A 43 -0.45 10.16 17.44
C GLY A 43 0.20 8.84 17.88
N GLY A 44 1.13 8.90 18.83
CA GLY A 44 1.84 7.75 19.36
C GLY A 44 3.34 8.00 19.50
N ASN A 45 4.11 6.91 19.64
CA ASN A 45 5.56 6.94 19.69
C ASN A 45 6.13 6.09 18.55
N VAL A 46 7.14 6.59 17.84
CA VAL A 46 7.94 5.81 16.88
C VAL A 46 9.30 5.56 17.50
N VAL A 47 9.67 4.29 17.61
CA VAL A 47 10.99 3.88 18.11
C VAL A 47 11.74 3.22 16.96
N GLN A 48 12.90 3.79 16.61
CA GLN A 48 13.83 3.17 15.66
C GLN A 48 14.96 2.53 16.44
N VAL A 49 15.21 1.25 16.16
CA VAL A 49 16.27 0.45 16.79
C VAL A 49 17.12 -0.17 15.69
N GLU A 50 18.43 -0.10 15.87
CA GLU A 50 19.41 -0.74 15.01
C GLU A 50 20.05 -1.89 15.81
N PHE A 51 20.07 -3.08 15.21
CA PHE A 51 20.65 -4.26 15.82
C PHE A 51 21.97 -4.61 15.14
N ALA A 52 23.00 -4.90 15.93
CA ALA A 52 24.30 -5.33 15.41
C ALA A 52 24.25 -6.72 14.76
N GLU A 53 23.29 -7.56 15.17
CA GLU A 53 23.08 -8.90 14.66
C GLU A 53 21.62 -9.09 14.23
N ALA A 54 21.35 -10.09 13.39
CA ALA A 54 20.00 -10.35 12.90
C ALA A 54 19.11 -10.88 14.05
N VAL A 55 18.20 -10.04 14.54
CA VAL A 55 17.23 -10.40 15.58
C VAL A 55 15.87 -10.72 14.94
N PRO A 56 15.19 -11.81 15.35
CA PRO A 56 13.83 -12.09 14.90
C PRO A 56 12.85 -10.98 15.33
N VAL A 57 12.04 -10.49 14.38
CA VAL A 57 11.01 -9.46 14.66
C VAL A 57 9.95 -9.95 15.67
N GLY A 58 9.73 -11.27 15.75
CA GLY A 58 8.81 -11.89 16.71
C GLY A 58 9.20 -11.58 18.15
N ASP A 59 10.46 -11.84 18.50
CA ASP A 59 11.01 -11.67 19.85
C ASP A 59 10.92 -10.20 20.30
N VAL A 60 11.26 -9.27 19.40
CA VAL A 60 11.15 -7.82 19.67
C VAL A 60 9.69 -7.41 19.94
N ARG A 61 8.73 -7.93 19.18
CA ARG A 61 7.30 -7.66 19.39
C ARG A 61 6.79 -8.23 20.70
N GLU A 62 7.22 -9.43 21.09
CA GLU A 62 6.81 -10.08 22.33
C GLU A 62 7.25 -9.25 23.54
N ILE A 63 8.52 -8.83 23.57
CA ILE A 63 9.05 -7.98 24.63
C ILE A 63 8.29 -6.65 24.70
N LEU A 64 8.12 -5.94 23.58
CA LEU A 64 7.41 -4.66 23.55
C LEU A 64 5.94 -4.80 23.98
N SER A 65 5.28 -5.92 23.69
CA SER A 65 3.91 -6.18 24.15
C SER A 65 3.79 -6.35 25.66
N SER A 66 4.85 -6.81 26.34
CA SER A 66 4.91 -6.96 27.81
C SER A 66 5.19 -5.67 28.57
N VAL A 67 5.65 -4.62 27.88
CA VAL A 67 6.01 -3.32 28.46
C VAL A 67 4.85 -2.29 28.37
N GLY A 68 3.75 -2.67 27.71
CA GLY A 68 2.55 -1.85 27.49
C GLY A 68 1.69 -1.63 28.74
#